data_AF-A0A8I1MK74-F1
#
_entry.id   AF-A0A8I1MK74-F1
#
_cell.length_a   1.000
_cell.length_b   1.000
_cell.length_c   1.000
_cell.angle_alpha   90.00
_cell.angle_beta   90.00
_cell.angle_gamma   90.00
#
_symmetry.space_group_name_H-M   'P 1'
#
loop_
_entity.id
_entity.type
_entity.pdbx_description
1 polymer ?
#
loop_
_entity_poly.entity_id
_entity_poly.type
_entity_poly.pdbx_seq_one_letter_code
_entity_poly.pdbx_strand_id
1 'polypeptide(L)' 'MLILKGALHDVLDGKVSGDIHAEIAAYAQSVAGVKVTEKCRGRRSGIGFIVEIHVWVDPAISVYEGHQIGHKMKIG' A
#
# COMPACT_ATOMS: atom_id res chain seq x y z
N MET A 1 -5.29 24.38 16.28
CA MET A 1 -5.45 23.61 15.03
C MET A 1 -4.09 22.98 14.67
N LEU A 2 -3.73 21.88 15.35
CA LEU A 2 -2.41 21.24 15.26
C LEU A 2 -2.47 19.85 14.59
N ILE A 3 -3.49 19.59 13.77
CA ILE A 3 -3.66 18.26 13.15
C ILE A 3 -3.01 18.21 11.75
N LEU A 4 -2.90 19.35 11.06
CA LEU A 4 -2.37 19.41 9.69
C LEU A 4 -0.84 19.29 9.61
N LYS A 5 -0.11 19.69 10.66
CA LYS A 5 1.36 19.64 10.66
C LYS A 5 1.92 18.23 10.87
N GLY A 6 1.28 17.40 11.69
CA GLY A 6 1.73 16.02 11.95
C GLY A 6 1.54 15.11 10.74
N ALA A 7 0.36 15.14 10.12
CA ALA A 7 0.06 14.38 8.92
C ALA A 7 0.92 14.79 7.70
N LEU A 8 1.39 16.05 7.66
CA LEU A 8 2.28 16.53 6.61
C LEU A 8 3.76 16.13 6.85
N HIS A 9 4.17 15.99 8.11
CA HIS A 9 5.56 15.64 8.47
C HIS A 9 5.87 14.17 8.20
N ASP A 10 4.95 13.25 8.52
CA ASP A 10 5.12 11.80 8.26
C ASP A 10 5.21 11.48 6.75
N VAL A 11 4.47 12.23 5.94
CA VAL A 11 4.39 12.07 4.48
C VAL A 11 5.67 12.51 3.74
N LEU A 12 6.52 13.31 4.40
CA LEU A 12 7.80 13.77 3.84
C LEU A 12 8.96 12.78 4.09
N ASP A 13 8.84 11.88 5.09
CA ASP A 13 9.89 10.94 5.49
C ASP A 13 9.72 9.52 4.91
N GLY A 14 8.73 9.31 4.04
CA GLY A 14 8.46 8.00 3.41
C GLY A 14 7.85 6.95 4.34
N LYS A 15 7.42 7.35 5.55
CA LYS A 15 6.58 6.54 6.44
C LYS A 15 5.13 7.00 6.32
N VAL A 16 4.31 6.13 5.75
CA VAL A 16 2.86 6.28 5.79
C VAL A 16 2.44 6.36 7.26
N SER A 17 1.59 7.33 7.62
CA SER A 17 1.03 7.39 8.98
C SER A 17 0.36 6.06 9.31
N GLY A 18 0.41 5.64 10.59
CA GLY A 18 -0.07 4.32 11.01
C GLY A 18 -1.51 4.00 10.56
N ASP A 19 -2.37 5.02 10.51
CA ASP A 19 -3.76 4.89 10.07
C ASP A 19 -3.88 4.56 8.58
N ILE A 20 -3.16 5.27 7.71
CA ILE A 20 -3.17 5.00 6.27
C ILE A 20 -2.50 3.64 5.97
N HIS A 21 -1.47 3.28 6.72
CA HIS A 21 -0.85 1.95 6.61
C HIS A 21 -1.83 0.84 6.96
N ALA A 22 -2.61 1.00 8.04
CA ALA A 22 -3.63 0.03 8.43
C ALA A 22 -4.73 -0.11 7.37
N GLU A 23 -5.18 0.99 6.77
CA GLU A 23 -6.17 0.99 5.69
C GLU A 23 -5.66 0.25 4.45
N ILE A 24 -4.43 0.56 4.01
CA ILE A 24 -3.80 -0.12 2.86
C ILE A 24 -3.58 -1.60 3.17
N ALA A 25 -3.14 -1.95 4.38
CA ALA A 25 -2.95 -3.34 4.78
C ALA A 25 -4.27 -4.12 4.82
N ALA A 26 -5.35 -3.49 5.32
CA ALA A 26 -6.68 -4.10 5.34
C ALA A 26 -7.21 -4.32 3.91
N TYR A 27 -7.04 -3.33 3.03
CA TYR A 27 -7.38 -3.49 1.61
C TYR A 27 -6.56 -4.61 0.96
N ALA A 28 -5.25 -4.64 1.19
CA ALA A 28 -4.38 -5.66 0.64
C ALA A 28 -4.76 -7.09 1.08
N GLN A 29 -5.15 -7.26 2.35
CA GLN A 29 -5.66 -8.53 2.88
C GLN A 29 -7.02 -8.93 2.29
N SER A 30 -7.82 -7.97 1.80
CA SER A 30 -9.08 -8.27 1.13
C SER A 30 -8.90 -8.85 -0.29
N VAL A 31 -7.72 -8.68 -0.90
CA VAL A 31 -7.43 -9.20 -2.23
C VAL A 31 -7.06 -10.69 -2.14
N ALA A 32 -7.92 -11.54 -2.70
CA ALA A 32 -7.69 -12.97 -2.77
C ALA A 32 -6.35 -13.31 -3.46
N GLY A 33 -5.51 -14.10 -2.78
CA GLY A 33 -4.19 -14.51 -3.25
C GLY A 33 -3.02 -13.81 -2.56
N VAL A 34 -3.30 -12.78 -1.75
CA VAL A 34 -2.29 -12.07 -0.95
C VAL A 34 -2.12 -12.77 0.39
N LYS A 35 -0.88 -13.18 0.69
CA LYS A 35 -0.54 -13.89 1.93
C LYS A 35 -0.04 -12.94 3.01
N VAL A 36 0.86 -12.02 2.65
CA VAL A 36 1.52 -11.10 3.60
C VAL A 36 1.80 -9.76 2.92
N THR A 37 1.67 -8.67 3.66
CA THR A 37 2.16 -7.34 3.28
C THR A 37 3.45 -7.05 4.06
N GLU A 38 4.55 -6.71 3.37
CA GLU A 38 5.85 -6.51 4.04
C GLU A 38 6.25 -5.04 4.11
N LYS A 39 6.34 -4.38 2.95
CA LYS A 39 6.78 -2.99 2.85
C LYS A 39 5.67 -2.16 2.26
N CYS A 40 5.29 -1.10 2.94
CA CYS A 40 4.37 -0.09 2.43
C CYS A 40 5.05 1.28 2.57
N ARG A 41 5.33 1.91 1.44
CA ARG A 41 5.93 3.25 1.37
C ARG A 41 4.96 4.15 0.65
N GLY A 42 4.66 5.29 1.23
CA GLY A 42 3.80 6.30 0.62
C GLY A 42 4.55 7.59 0.49
N ARG A 43 4.34 8.27 -0.63
CA ARG A 43 4.86 9.60 -0.89
C ARG A 43 3.78 10.46 -1.50
N ARG A 44 3.79 11.75 -1.18
CA ARG A 44 2.92 12.71 -1.84
C ARG A 44 3.47 13.07 -3.21
N SER A 45 2.59 13.13 -4.21
CA SER A 45 2.93 13.58 -5.56
C SER A 45 1.92 14.65 -5.97
N GLY A 46 2.31 15.91 -5.80
CA GLY A 46 1.41 17.06 -6.01
C GLY A 46 0.19 17.02 -5.10
N ILE A 47 -1.00 16.94 -5.71
CA ILE A 47 -2.28 16.79 -5.00
C ILE A 47 -2.62 15.33 -4.67
N GLY A 48 -1.90 14.36 -5.24
CA GLY A 48 -2.16 12.93 -5.06
C GLY A 48 -1.20 12.27 -4.06
N PHE A 49 -1.51 11.02 -3.73
CA PHE A 49 -0.69 10.14 -2.91
C PHE A 49 -0.30 8.92 -3.73
N ILE A 50 0.98 8.57 -3.74
CA ILE A 50 1.51 7.38 -4.41
C ILE A 50 1.95 6.42 -3.33
N VAL A 51 1.42 5.19 -3.37
CA VAL A 51 1.79 4.11 -2.45
C VAL A 51 2.46 3.01 -3.24
N GLU A 52 3.63 2.59 -2.76
CA GLU A 52 4.32 1.38 -3.16
C GLU A 52 4.13 0.34 -2.05
N ILE A 53 3.49 -0.79 -2.39
CA ILE A 53 3.30 -1.91 -1.47
C ILE A 53 3.93 -3.18 -2.04
N HIS A 54 4.63 -3.91 -1.17
CA HIS A 54 5.17 -5.24 -1.47
C HIS A 54 4.28 -6.29 -0.81
N VAL A 55 3.73 -7.16 -1.65
CA VAL A 55 2.86 -8.25 -1.23
C VAL A 55 3.46 -9.60 -1.60
N TRP A 56 3.32 -10.55 -0.69
CA TRP A 56 3.69 -11.94 -0.93
C TRP A 56 2.47 -12.69 -1.43
N VAL A 57 2.67 -13.44 -2.51
CA VAL A 57 1.69 -14.37 -3.07
C VAL A 57 2.22 -15.80 -2.93
N ASP A 58 1.41 -16.80 -3.25
CA ASP A 58 1.89 -18.17 -3.25
C ASP A 58 3.01 -18.36 -4.29
N PRO A 59 4.22 -18.83 -3.92
CA PRO A 59 5.30 -19.02 -4.88
C PRO A 59 5.02 -20.10 -5.93
N ALA A 60 4.00 -20.95 -5.73
CA ALA A 60 3.61 -21.99 -6.67
C ALA A 60 2.72 -21.49 -7.81
N ILE A 61 2.20 -20.25 -7.76
CA ILE A 61 1.38 -19.71 -8.86
C ILE A 61 2.25 -19.28 -10.03
N SER A 62 1.64 -19.24 -11.21
CA SER A 62 2.29 -18.72 -12.41
C SER A 62 2.53 -17.21 -12.31
N VAL A 63 3.52 -16.71 -13.06
CA VAL A 63 3.78 -15.27 -13.22
C VAL A 63 2.53 -14.52 -13.67
N TYR A 64 1.72 -15.13 -14.56
CA TYR A 64 0.47 -14.56 -15.03
C TYR A 64 -0.54 -14.36 -13.89
N GLU A 65 -0.74 -15.37 -13.04
CA GLU A 65 -1.61 -15.27 -11.86
C GLU A 65 -1.11 -14.20 -10.88
N GLY A 66 0.20 -14.11 -10.68
CA GLY A 66 0.83 -13.03 -9.90
C GLY A 66 0.50 -11.64 -10.46
N HIS A 67 0.59 -11.44 -11.78
CA HIS A 67 0.19 -10.19 -12.42
C HIS A 67 -1.30 -9.89 -12.25
N GLN A 68 -2.17 -10.89 -12.31
CA GLN A 68 -3.61 -10.72 -12.08
C GLN A 68 -3.90 -10.25 -10.65
N ILE A 69 -3.20 -10.80 -9.65
CA ILE A 69 -3.31 -10.35 -8.25
C ILE A 69 -2.82 -8.89 -8.14
N GLY A 70 -1.71 -8.54 -8.79
CA GLY A 70 -1.20 -7.17 -8.84
C GLY A 70 -2.17 -6.19 -9.53
N HIS A 71 -2.86 -6.60 -10.58
CA HIS A 71 -3.91 -5.78 -11.22
C HIS A 71 -5.11 -5.57 -10.30
N LYS A 72 -5.54 -6.60 -9.55
CA LYS A 72 -6.64 -6.48 -8.59
C LYS A 72 -6.33 -5.55 -7.42
N MET A 73 -5.05 -5.39 -7.08
CA MET A 73 -4.56 -4.42 -6.08
C MET A 73 -4.58 -2.97 -6.57
N LYS A 74 -4.58 -2.75 -7.88
CA LYS A 74 -4.51 -1.40 -8.45
C LYS A 74 -5.90 -0.76 -8.36
N ILE A 75 -6.12 0.02 -7.31
CA ILE A 75 -7.27 0.92 -7.18
C ILE A 75 -7.15 1.99 -8.29
N GLY A 76 -8.23 2.21 -9.03
CA GLY A 76 -8.35 3.29 -10.02
C GLY A 76 -8.50 4.66 -9.37
#